data_AF-A0A2E5FQ15-F1
#
_entry.id   AF-A0A2E5FQ15-F1
#
_cell.length_a   1.000
_cell.length_b   1.000
_cell.length_c   1.000
_cell.angle_alpha   90.00
_cell.angle_beta   90.00
_cell.angle_gamma   90.00
#
_symmetry.space_group_name_H-M   'P 1'
#
loop_
_entity.id
_entity.type
_entity.pdbx_description
1 polymer ?
#
loop_
_entity_poly.entity_id
_entity_poly.type
_entity_poly.pdbx_seq_one_letter_code
_entity_poly.pdbx_strand_id
1 'polypeptide(L)'
;MNRLVSFLWVLAGSTLLVWIIRIYNLLNDNEISSGERIWRLLVATIFLLVAMTVIKVLIGSWRDRNILNSLLVPAFCIWTITYWIVRSIGILVADHEAGFKIAHACIAIVFILLASIVNRLKTIVSNI
;
A
#
# COMPACT_ATOMS: atom_id res chain seq x y z
N MET A 1 -20.92 -5.39 3.09
CA MET A 1 -20.25 -4.86 1.88
C MET A 1 -19.73 -3.43 2.04
N ASN A 2 -20.59 -2.44 2.35
CA ASN A 2 -20.20 -1.01 2.37
C ASN A 2 -18.93 -0.67 3.16
N ARG A 3 -18.76 -1.21 4.39
CA ARG A 3 -17.55 -0.99 5.19
C ARG A 3 -16.27 -1.47 4.49
N LEU A 4 -16.29 -2.66 3.88
CA LEU A 4 -15.14 -3.20 3.14
C LEU A 4 -14.76 -2.25 2.00
N VAL A 5 -15.75 -1.80 1.22
CA VAL A 5 -15.57 -0.89 0.10
C VAL A 5 -14.97 0.45 0.57
N SER A 6 -15.49 1.03 1.66
CA SER A 6 -14.96 2.29 2.22
C SER A 6 -13.50 2.16 2.66
N PHE A 7 -13.15 1.12 3.42
CA PHE A 7 -11.77 0.90 3.85
C PHE A 7 -10.83 0.59 2.67
N LEU A 8 -11.33 -0.13 1.66
CA LEU A 8 -10.56 -0.43 0.45
C LEU A 8 -10.28 0.83 -0.38
N TRP A 9 -11.25 1.76 -0.46
CA TRP A 9 -11.03 3.09 -1.04
C TRP A 9 -9.95 3.87 -0.29
N VAL A 10 -10.02 3.92 1.04
CA VAL A 10 -9.02 4.61 1.87
C VAL A 10 -7.65 4.00 1.66
N LEU A 11 -7.53 2.68 1.66
CA LEU A 11 -6.27 1.98 1.45
C LEU A 11 -5.70 2.26 0.05
N ALA A 12 -6.49 2.07 -1.01
CA ALA A 12 -6.03 2.27 -2.37
C ALA A 12 -5.68 3.75 -2.66
N GLY A 13 -6.51 4.69 -2.21
CA GLY A 13 -6.27 6.13 -2.36
C GLY A 13 -5.03 6.61 -1.61
N SER A 14 -4.87 6.19 -0.35
CA SER A 14 -3.67 6.51 0.44
C SER A 14 -2.41 5.91 -0.18
N THR A 15 -2.52 4.70 -0.74
CA THR A 15 -1.42 4.05 -1.47
C THR A 15 -1.01 4.91 -2.65
N LEU A 16 -1.94 5.31 -3.52
CA LEU A 16 -1.61 6.19 -4.64
C LEU A 16 -0.90 7.47 -4.17
N LEU A 17 -1.44 8.14 -3.15
CA LEU A 17 -0.89 9.38 -2.63
C LEU A 17 0.57 9.24 -2.19
N VAL A 18 0.85 8.29 -1.28
CA VAL A 18 2.19 8.11 -0.71
C VAL A 18 3.21 7.69 -1.77
N TRP A 19 2.80 6.83 -2.71
CA TRP A 19 3.70 6.32 -3.73
C TRP A 19 3.95 7.31 -4.87
N ILE A 20 2.99 8.17 -5.22
CA ILE A 20 3.21 9.30 -6.13
C ILE A 20 4.20 10.29 -5.52
N ILE A 21 3.99 10.69 -4.26
CA ILE A 21 4.92 11.58 -3.53
C ILE A 21 6.31 10.93 -3.46
N ARG A 22 6.38 9.61 -3.23
CA ARG A 22 7.64 8.88 -3.20
C ARG A 22 8.38 8.92 -4.54
N ILE A 23 7.69 8.73 -5.66
CA ILE A 23 8.29 8.84 -7.00
C ILE A 23 8.79 10.25 -7.24
N TYR A 24 7.96 11.27 -6.96
CA TYR A 24 8.37 12.67 -7.08
C TYR A 24 9.66 12.96 -6.29
N ASN A 25 9.73 12.51 -5.04
CA ASN A 25 10.93 12.69 -4.20
C ASN A 25 12.14 11.94 -4.77
N LEU A 26 11.97 10.71 -5.27
CA LEU A 26 13.06 9.91 -5.85
C LEU A 26 13.63 10.50 -7.14
N LEU A 27 12.79 11.17 -7.93
CA LEU A 27 13.21 11.81 -9.19
C LEU A 27 13.96 13.12 -8.95
N ASN A 28 13.65 13.81 -7.85
CA ASN A 28 14.30 15.07 -7.48
C ASN A 28 15.55 14.90 -6.59
N ASP A 29 15.77 13.69 -6.08
CA ASP A 29 16.91 13.37 -5.22
C ASP A 29 18.11 12.89 -6.05
N ASN A 30 19.10 13.76 -6.22
CA ASN A 30 20.31 13.50 -7.02
C ASN A 30 21.40 12.72 -6.28
N GLU A 31 21.23 12.42 -4.99
CA GLU A 31 22.26 11.78 -4.17
C GLU A 31 22.16 10.23 -4.18
N ILE A 32 21.06 9.68 -4.71
CA ILE A 32 20.82 8.24 -4.77
C ILE A 32 21.50 7.62 -6.00
N SER A 33 22.22 6.51 -5.79
CA SER A 33 22.80 5.71 -6.88
C SER A 33 21.74 5.23 -7.89
N SER A 34 22.12 5.09 -9.16
CA SER A 34 21.18 4.68 -10.23
C SER A 34 20.53 3.32 -9.96
N GLY A 35 21.29 2.34 -9.46
CA GLY A 35 20.78 1.00 -9.15
C GLY A 35 19.76 1.00 -8.02
N GLU A 36 20.04 1.74 -6.95
CA GLU A 36 19.11 1.89 -5.83
C GLU A 36 17.84 2.66 -6.24
N ARG A 37 18.00 3.69 -7.08
CA ARG A 37 16.86 4.41 -7.64
C ARG A 37 15.94 3.50 -8.46
N ILE A 38 16.50 2.64 -9.32
CA ILE A 38 15.72 1.69 -10.14
C ILE A 38 14.90 0.75 -9.26
N TRP A 39 15.52 0.12 -8.26
CA TRP A 39 14.80 -0.78 -7.35
C TRP A 39 13.65 -0.07 -6.62
N ARG A 40 13.92 1.13 -6.07
CA ARG A 40 12.91 1.93 -5.36
C ARG A 40 11.76 2.37 -6.28
N LEU A 41 12.06 2.69 -7.54
CA LEU A 41 11.04 3.03 -8.55
C LEU A 41 10.19 1.80 -8.93
N LEU A 42 10.81 0.64 -9.15
CA LEU A 42 10.08 -0.59 -9.48
C LEU A 42 9.04 -0.94 -8.40
N VAL A 43 9.44 -0.91 -7.13
CA VAL A 43 8.52 -1.17 -6.02
C VAL A 43 7.38 -0.14 -6.01
N ALA A 44 7.68 1.15 -6.19
CA ALA A 44 6.67 2.20 -6.25
C ALA A 44 5.67 1.97 -7.38
N THR A 45 6.16 1.63 -8.58
CA THR A 45 5.32 1.32 -9.74
C THR A 45 4.42 0.12 -9.48
N ILE A 46 4.90 -0.94 -8.83
CA ILE A 46 4.06 -2.10 -8.46
C ILE A 46 2.91 -1.66 -7.56
N PHE A 47 3.19 -0.88 -6.51
CA PHE A 47 2.14 -0.38 -5.62
C PHE A 47 1.10 0.47 -6.37
N LEU A 48 1.55 1.34 -7.29
CA LEU A 48 0.65 2.15 -8.11
C LEU A 48 -0.21 1.29 -9.04
N LEU A 49 0.37 0.32 -9.73
CA LEU A 49 -0.37 -0.56 -10.64
C LEU A 49 -1.44 -1.38 -9.90
N VAL A 50 -1.09 -1.93 -8.74
CA VAL A 50 -2.04 -2.70 -7.92
C VAL A 50 -3.15 -1.79 -7.39
N ALA A 51 -2.80 -0.61 -6.85
CA ALA A 51 -3.79 0.36 -6.36
C ALA A 51 -4.74 0.84 -7.49
N MET A 52 -4.22 1.14 -8.68
CA MET A 52 -5.04 1.50 -9.85
C MET A 52 -5.97 0.35 -10.26
N THR A 53 -5.49 -0.90 -10.22
CA THR A 53 -6.30 -2.08 -10.52
C THR A 53 -7.45 -2.23 -9.50
N VAL A 54 -7.17 -2.02 -8.21
CA VAL A 54 -8.18 -2.02 -7.16
C VAL A 54 -9.21 -0.90 -7.37
N ILE A 55 -8.79 0.31 -7.72
CA ILE A 55 -9.70 1.43 -8.03
C ILE A 55 -10.57 1.12 -9.24
N LYS A 56 -10.01 0.53 -10.29
CA LYS A 56 -10.78 0.08 -11.47
C LYS A 56 -11.86 -0.92 -11.07
N VAL A 57 -11.57 -1.85 -10.16
CA VAL A 57 -12.56 -2.77 -9.60
C VAL A 57 -13.62 -2.02 -8.78
N LEU A 58 -13.22 -1.03 -7.97
CA LEU A 58 -14.12 -0.25 -7.12
C LEU A 58 -15.13 0.60 -7.90
N ILE A 59 -14.75 1.12 -9.07
CA ILE A 59 -15.61 1.96 -9.93
C ILE A 59 -16.48 1.11 -10.87
N GLY A 60 -16.10 -0.14 -11.15
CA GLY A 60 -16.79 -1.00 -12.11
C GLY A 60 -18.20 -1.45 -11.67
N SER A 61 -19.08 -1.70 -12.64
CA SER A 61 -20.45 -2.20 -12.39
C SER A 61 -20.52 -3.58 -11.72
N TRP A 62 -19.47 -4.39 -11.89
CA TRP A 62 -19.34 -5.72 -11.28
C TRP A 62 -18.51 -5.73 -9.99
N ARG A 63 -18.35 -4.55 -9.34
CA ARG A 63 -17.50 -4.34 -8.16
C ARG A 63 -17.63 -5.44 -7.11
N ASP A 64 -18.84 -5.68 -6.60
CA ASP A 64 -19.04 -6.55 -5.44
C ASP A 64 -18.69 -8.01 -5.77
N ARG A 65 -19.08 -8.50 -6.95
CA ARG A 65 -18.69 -9.83 -7.45
C ARG A 65 -17.18 -9.96 -7.62
N ASN A 66 -16.54 -8.95 -8.20
CA ASN A 66 -15.09 -8.97 -8.44
C ASN A 66 -14.29 -8.90 -7.13
N ILE A 67 -14.71 -8.08 -6.16
CA ILE A 67 -14.09 -8.03 -4.83
C ILE A 67 -14.25 -9.38 -4.13
N LEU A 68 -15.38 -10.06 -4.28
CA LEU A 68 -15.64 -11.34 -3.64
C LEU A 68 -14.84 -12.50 -4.25
N ASN A 69 -14.76 -12.57 -5.57
CA ASN A 69 -14.16 -13.71 -6.26
C ASN A 69 -12.66 -13.53 -6.56
N SER A 70 -12.07 -12.37 -6.27
CA SER A 70 -10.68 -12.08 -6.61
C SER A 70 -9.73 -12.23 -5.42
N LEU A 71 -8.55 -12.80 -5.68
CA LEU A 71 -7.40 -12.77 -4.77
C LEU A 71 -6.67 -11.42 -4.77
N LEU A 72 -7.07 -10.47 -5.62
CA LEU A 72 -6.43 -9.15 -5.71
C LEU A 72 -6.43 -8.41 -4.37
N VAL A 73 -7.57 -8.38 -3.68
CA VAL A 73 -7.70 -7.68 -2.39
C VAL A 73 -6.80 -8.30 -1.32
N PRO A 74 -6.88 -9.62 -1.01
CA PRO A 74 -5.99 -10.20 -0.02
C PRO A 74 -4.51 -10.13 -0.42
N ALA A 75 -4.17 -10.33 -1.71
CA ALA A 75 -2.80 -10.18 -2.19
C ALA A 75 -2.28 -8.75 -1.98
N PHE A 76 -3.09 -7.73 -2.29
CA PHE A 76 -2.73 -6.34 -2.06
C PHE A 76 -2.53 -6.02 -0.57
N CYS A 77 -3.39 -6.57 0.31
CA CYS A 77 -3.24 -6.41 1.75
C CYS A 77 -1.96 -7.08 2.28
N ILE A 78 -1.71 -8.33 1.91
CA ILE A 78 -0.51 -9.07 2.32
C ILE A 78 0.75 -8.34 1.84
N TRP A 79 0.80 -7.97 0.56
CA TRP A 79 1.91 -7.21 -0.01
C TRP A 79 2.17 -5.91 0.76
N THR A 80 1.11 -5.15 1.05
CA THR A 80 1.19 -3.90 1.81
C THR A 80 1.77 -4.14 3.20
N ILE A 81 1.26 -5.13 3.94
CA ILE A 81 1.73 -5.43 5.29
C ILE A 81 3.20 -5.84 5.27
N THR A 82 3.56 -6.81 4.42
CA THR A 82 4.94 -7.32 4.33
C THR A 82 5.92 -6.21 3.97
N TYR A 83 5.60 -5.39 2.97
CA TYR A 83 6.47 -4.30 2.56
C TYR A 83 6.69 -3.29 3.69
N TRP A 84 5.62 -2.83 4.35
CA TRP A 84 5.73 -1.83 5.40
C TRP A 84 6.48 -2.35 6.62
N ILE A 85 6.33 -3.64 6.98
CA ILE A 85 7.13 -4.27 8.03
C ILE A 85 8.62 -4.24 7.68
N VAL A 86 8.99 -4.78 6.52
CA VAL A 86 10.40 -4.86 6.08
C VAL A 86 11.00 -3.46 5.97
N ARG A 87 10.25 -2.51 5.39
CA ARG A 87 10.70 -1.14 5.20
C ARG A 87 10.90 -0.41 6.54
N SER A 88 9.97 -0.56 7.48
CA SER A 88 10.08 0.07 8.80
C SER A 88 11.24 -0.48 9.60
N ILE A 89 11.46 -1.80 9.59
CA ILE A 89 12.63 -2.39 10.26
C ILE A 89 13.93 -1.82 9.65
N GLY A 90 14.04 -1.77 8.33
CA GLY A 90 15.19 -1.18 7.65
C GLY A 90 15.45 0.28 8.04
N ILE A 91 14.38 1.09 8.16
CA ILE A 91 14.49 2.51 8.58
C ILE A 91 14.88 2.63 10.05
N LEU A 92 14.37 1.77 10.92
CA LEU A 92 14.67 1.81 12.36
C LEU A 92 16.14 1.45 12.64
N VAL A 93 16.68 0.47 11.90
CA VAL A 93 18.07 0.01 12.02
C VAL A 93 19.06 0.97 11.36
N ALA A 94 18.66 1.67 10.30
CA ALA A 94 19.53 2.65 9.63
C ALA A 94 19.80 3.89 10.50
N ASP A 95 20.91 4.58 10.20
CA ASP A 95 21.26 5.84 10.83
C ASP A 95 20.46 6.99 10.20
N HIS A 96 19.30 7.24 10.79
CA HIS A 96 18.37 8.29 10.40
C HIS A 96 17.97 9.10 11.63
N GLU A 97 17.69 10.38 11.44
CA GLU A 97 17.16 11.24 12.49
C GLU A 97 15.87 10.67 13.11
N ALA A 98 15.68 10.90 14.41
CA ALA A 98 14.52 10.37 15.15
C ALA A 98 13.18 10.78 14.53
N GLY A 99 13.05 12.03 14.06
CA GLY A 99 11.85 12.52 13.39
C GLY A 99 11.52 11.73 12.12
N PHE A 100 12.53 11.39 11.33
CA PHE A 100 12.37 10.57 10.12
C PHE A 100 11.89 9.15 10.47
N LYS A 101 12.47 8.54 11.51
CA LYS A 101 12.08 7.20 11.99
C LYS A 101 10.63 7.19 12.48
N ILE A 102 10.24 8.17 13.29
CA ILE A 102 8.90 8.30 13.85
C ILE A 102 7.86 8.47 12.74
N ALA A 103 8.09 9.39 11.79
CA ALA A 103 7.17 9.63 10.69
C ALA A 103 6.92 8.35 9.86
N HIS A 104 7.99 7.63 9.51
CA HIS A 104 7.86 6.39 8.74
C HIS A 104 7.21 5.25 9.53
N ALA A 105 7.48 5.15 10.84
CA ALA A 105 6.83 4.18 11.70
C ALA A 105 5.31 4.44 11.78
N CYS A 106 4.89 5.71 11.95
CA CYS A 106 3.47 6.08 11.97
C CYS A 106 2.78 5.72 10.66
N ILE A 107 3.40 6.03 9.51
CA ILE A 107 2.85 5.68 8.19
C ILE A 107 2.71 4.16 8.08
N ALA A 108 3.74 3.39 8.42
CA ALA A 108 3.68 1.94 8.40
C ALA A 108 2.54 1.38 9.25
N ILE A 109 2.38 1.86 10.49
CA ILE A 109 1.30 1.44 11.39
C ILE A 109 -0.05 1.67 10.74
N VAL A 110 -0.28 2.86 10.17
CA VAL A 110 -1.55 3.19 9.49
C VAL A 110 -1.83 2.22 8.34
N PHE A 111 -0.85 1.97 7.46
CA PHE A 111 -1.04 1.07 6.32
C PHE A 111 -1.24 -0.39 6.75
N ILE A 112 -0.49 -0.87 7.75
CA ILE A 112 -0.63 -2.23 8.28
C ILE A 112 -2.02 -2.40 8.90
N LEU A 113 -2.49 -1.44 9.69
CA LEU A 113 -3.83 -1.48 10.29
C LEU A 113 -4.93 -1.44 9.23
N LEU A 114 -4.86 -0.51 8.27
CA LEU A 114 -5.82 -0.43 7.17
C LEU A 114 -5.86 -1.73 6.36
N ALA A 115 -4.71 -2.27 5.96
CA ALA A 115 -4.63 -3.52 5.22
C ALA A 115 -5.17 -4.71 6.03
N SER A 116 -4.89 -4.76 7.33
CA SER A 116 -5.41 -5.82 8.22
C SER A 116 -6.93 -5.75 8.37
N ILE A 117 -7.48 -4.53 8.52
CA ILE A 117 -8.93 -4.31 8.59
C ILE A 117 -9.61 -4.73 7.28
N VAL A 118 -9.07 -4.29 6.13
CA VAL A 118 -9.59 -4.66 4.81
C VAL A 118 -9.56 -6.18 4.63
N ASN A 119 -8.44 -6.84 4.93
CA ASN A 119 -8.30 -8.28 4.80
C ASN A 119 -9.29 -9.03 5.70
N ARG A 120 -9.45 -8.61 6.95
CA ARG A 120 -10.42 -9.19 7.88
C ARG A 120 -11.85 -9.04 7.40
N LEU A 121 -12.23 -7.85 6.93
CA LEU A 121 -13.57 -7.59 6.38
C LEU A 121 -13.82 -8.44 5.12
N LYS A 122 -12.81 -8.57 4.25
CA LYS A 122 -12.87 -9.41 3.06
C LYS A 122 -13.13 -10.87 3.42
N THR A 123 -12.41 -11.42 4.40
CA THR A 123 -12.63 -12.80 4.87
C THR A 123 -14.03 -13.00 5.43
N ILE A 124 -14.51 -12.09 6.29
CA ILE A 124 -15.86 -12.18 6.87
C ILE A 124 -16.93 -12.20 5.77
N VAL A 125 -16.84 -11.29 4.80
CA VAL A 125 -17.86 -11.18 3.74
C VAL A 125 -17.79 -12.34 2.73
N SER A 126 -16.65 -13.03 2.63
CA SER A 126 -16.51 -14.18 1.72
C SER A 126 -16.98 -15.51 2.34
N ASN A 127 -17.16 -15.56 3.66
CA ASN A 127 -17.57 -16.75 4.41
C ASN A 127 -19.07 -16.73 4.79
N ILE A 128 -19.82 -15.73 4.33
CA ILE A 128 -21.27 -15.57 4.49
C ILE A 128 -21.92 -15.90 3.14
#